data_AF-A0A800BKD8-F1
#
_entry.id   AF-A0A800BKD8-F1
#
_cell.length_a   1.000
_cell.length_b   1.000
_cell.length_c   1.000
_cell.angle_alpha   90.00
_cell.angle_beta   90.00
_cell.angle_gamma   90.00
#
_symmetry.space_group_name_H-M   'P 1'
#
loop_
_entity.id
_entity.type
_entity.pdbx_description
1 polymer ?
#
loop_
_entity_poly.entity_id
_entity_poly.type
_entity_poly.pdbx_seq_one_letter_code
_entity_poly.pdbx_strand_id
1 'polypeptide(L)'
;LKQDYALPSICRQIKKEMDHAARLELVHGLFGLAHADGELHQLEDDVIRKICNYIGVSPSDFESMKAMFVSQTTGTYIILEVDPSATDTEVKRAYRKMAAKYHPDKVAHLGEEFGQLAENKFKAVNNAYEKIKSERNLN
;
A
#
# COMPACT_ATOMS: atom_id res chain seq x y z
N LEU A 1 -26.34 0.07 18.07
CA LEU A 1 -25.66 1.24 18.66
C LEU A 1 -24.77 1.87 17.60
N LYS A 2 -25.32 2.77 16.75
CA LYS A 2 -24.50 3.61 15.87
C LYS A 2 -24.26 4.91 16.63
N GLN A 3 -23.20 4.94 17.44
CA GLN A 3 -22.72 6.22 17.96
C GLN A 3 -21.98 6.90 16.82
N ASP A 4 -22.69 7.76 16.08
CA ASP A 4 -22.08 8.83 15.29
C ASP A 4 -21.40 9.79 16.26
N TYR A 5 -20.26 9.39 16.80
CA TYR A 5 -19.32 10.37 17.32
C TYR A 5 -18.96 11.24 16.14
N ALA A 6 -19.22 12.54 16.23
CA ALA A 6 -18.74 13.48 15.24
C ALA A 6 -17.21 13.44 15.28
N LEU A 7 -16.58 12.63 14.44
CA LEU A 7 -15.13 12.55 14.24
C LEU A 7 -14.49 13.96 14.23
N PRO A 8 -15.10 14.99 13.61
CA PRO A 8 -14.56 16.34 13.68
C PRO A 8 -14.50 16.95 15.09
N SER A 9 -15.47 16.70 15.98
CA SER A 9 -15.47 17.27 17.33
C SER A 9 -14.42 16.62 18.22
N ILE A 10 -14.27 15.29 18.15
CA ILE A 10 -13.25 14.56 18.89
C ILE A 10 -11.86 14.99 18.43
N CYS A 11 -11.62 15.04 17.11
CA CYS A 11 -10.31 15.42 16.59
C CYS A 11 -9.95 16.88 16.91
N ARG A 12 -10.92 17.80 16.95
CA ARG A 12 -10.68 19.18 17.42
C ARG A 12 -10.29 19.22 18.90
N GLN A 13 -10.92 18.40 19.73
CA GLN A 13 -10.56 18.30 21.15
C GLN A 13 -9.15 17.73 21.30
N ILE A 14 -8.83 16.64 20.60
CA ILE A 14 -7.47 16.07 20.54
C ILE A 14 -6.44 17.13 20.15
N LYS A 15 -6.72 17.92 19.10
CA LYS A 15 -5.83 19.00 18.66
C LYS A 15 -5.57 20.06 19.74
N LYS A 16 -6.59 20.35 20.55
CA LYS A 16 -6.52 21.35 21.63
C LYS A 16 -5.77 20.84 22.86
N GLU A 17 -6.00 19.58 23.22
CA GLU A 17 -5.49 19.01 24.48
C GLU A 17 -4.11 18.35 24.32
N MET A 18 -3.73 17.92 23.12
CA MET A 18 -2.45 17.24 22.85
C MET A 18 -1.47 18.15 22.11
N ASP A 19 -0.20 18.09 22.51
CA ASP A 19 0.88 18.72 21.74
C ASP A 19 1.12 18.01 20.40
N HIS A 20 2.01 18.56 19.56
CA HIS A 20 2.23 17.99 18.24
C HIS A 20 2.85 16.58 18.29
N ALA A 21 3.81 16.37 19.18
CA ALA A 21 4.50 15.08 19.31
C ALA A 21 3.52 13.97 19.70
N ALA A 22 2.66 14.21 20.69
CA ALA A 22 1.64 13.25 21.11
C ALA A 22 0.63 12.94 19.99
N ARG A 23 0.32 13.92 19.14
CA ARG A 23 -0.56 13.69 17.96
C ARG A 23 0.12 12.82 16.90
N LEU A 24 1.44 12.93 16.72
CA LEU A 24 2.20 12.04 15.84
C LEU A 24 2.18 10.60 16.37
N GLU A 25 2.43 10.41 17.67
CA GLU A 25 2.36 9.08 18.30
C GLU A 25 0.98 8.44 18.18
N LEU A 26 -0.10 9.23 18.31
CA LEU A 26 -1.46 8.76 18.09
C LEU A 26 -1.65 8.26 16.64
N VAL A 27 -1.16 8.99 15.64
CA VAL A 27 -1.26 8.58 14.23
C VAL A 27 -0.42 7.33 13.96
N HIS A 28 0.77 7.24 14.52
CA HIS A 28 1.60 6.04 14.45
C HIS A 28 0.86 4.82 15.04
N GLY A 29 0.22 4.97 16.20
CA GLY A 29 -0.63 3.93 16.80
C GLY A 29 -1.82 3.54 15.92
N LEU A 30 -2.47 4.50 15.26
CA LEU A 30 -3.56 4.23 14.32
C LEU A 30 -3.10 3.38 13.13
N PHE A 31 -1.92 3.65 12.56
CA PHE A 31 -1.37 2.82 11.51
C PHE A 31 -0.98 1.43 12.00
N GLY A 32 -0.41 1.31 13.21
CA GLY A 32 -0.13 0.01 13.81
C GLY A 32 -1.38 -0.85 14.01
N LEU A 33 -2.51 -0.22 14.35
CA LEU A 33 -3.80 -0.90 14.47
C LEU A 33 -4.39 -1.27 13.10
N ALA A 34 -4.36 -0.34 12.15
CA ALA A 34 -4.90 -0.56 10.81
C ALA A 34 -4.08 -1.58 10.00
N HIS A 35 -2.80 -1.76 10.33
CA HIS A 35 -1.94 -2.77 9.71
C HIS A 35 -1.89 -4.10 10.50
N ALA A 36 -2.66 -4.24 11.58
CA ALA A 36 -2.55 -5.41 12.46
C ALA A 36 -2.93 -6.74 11.77
N ASP A 37 -3.69 -6.68 10.67
CA ASP A 37 -4.05 -7.83 9.84
C ASP A 37 -3.06 -8.07 8.67
N GLY A 38 -2.00 -7.26 8.57
CA GLY A 38 -0.91 -7.40 7.61
C GLY A 38 -1.12 -6.66 6.28
N GLU A 39 -2.24 -5.98 6.10
CA GLU A 39 -2.50 -5.11 4.96
C GLU A 39 -3.01 -3.74 5.46
N LEU A 40 -3.08 -2.73 4.61
CA LEU A 40 -3.71 -1.45 4.97
C LEU A 40 -4.75 -1.16 3.89
N HIS A 41 -6.03 -1.21 4.25
CA HIS A 41 -7.10 -1.02 3.28
C HIS A 41 -7.27 0.46 2.93
N GLN A 42 -7.73 0.74 1.70
CA GLN A 42 -7.97 2.13 1.24
C GLN A 42 -8.92 2.90 2.15
N LEU A 43 -9.96 2.24 2.69
CA LEU A 43 -10.89 2.86 3.64
C LEU A 43 -10.20 3.28 4.94
N GLU A 44 -9.21 2.52 5.40
CA GLU A 44 -8.45 2.82 6.62
C GLU A 44 -7.47 3.98 6.38
N ASP A 45 -6.77 3.98 5.23
CA ASP A 45 -5.95 5.12 4.79
C ASP A 45 -6.76 6.42 4.75
N ASP A 46 -7.95 6.38 4.13
CA ASP A 46 -8.83 7.54 4.01
C ASP A 46 -9.31 8.05 5.38
N VAL A 47 -9.61 7.15 6.31
CA VAL A 47 -10.03 7.51 7.67
C VAL A 47 -8.87 8.12 8.46
N ILE A 48 -7.69 7.50 8.45
CA ILE A 48 -6.51 8.03 9.15
C ILE A 48 -6.11 9.39 8.57
N ARG A 49 -6.18 9.55 7.24
CA ARG A 49 -5.91 10.83 6.57
C ARG A 49 -6.89 11.92 7.00
N LYS A 50 -8.19 11.60 7.09
CA LYS A 50 -9.20 12.54 7.63
C LYS A 50 -8.91 12.92 9.08
N ILE A 51 -8.54 11.96 9.92
CA ILE A 51 -8.15 12.22 11.31
C ILE A 51 -6.95 13.18 11.36
N CYS A 52 -5.89 12.92 10.57
CA CYS A 52 -4.71 13.77 10.48
C CYS A 52 -5.04 15.22 10.13
N ASN A 53 -5.93 15.42 9.15
CA ASN A 53 -6.40 16.75 8.76
C ASN A 53 -7.07 17.48 9.93
N TYR A 54 -7.91 16.80 10.71
CA TYR A 54 -8.59 17.41 11.84
C TYR A 54 -7.67 17.68 13.03
N ILE A 55 -6.73 16.78 13.32
CA ILE A 55 -5.80 16.92 14.45
C ILE A 55 -4.59 17.80 14.12
N GLY A 56 -4.43 18.24 12.87
CA GLY A 56 -3.35 19.12 12.43
C GLY A 56 -2.00 18.40 12.36
N VAL A 57 -1.99 17.21 11.77
CA VAL A 57 -0.79 16.49 11.32
C VAL A 57 -0.60 16.78 9.83
N SER A 58 0.63 17.09 9.41
CA SER A 58 0.87 17.48 8.03
C SER A 58 0.78 16.27 7.07
N PRO A 59 0.51 16.48 5.77
CA PRO A 59 0.56 15.40 4.78
C PRO A 59 1.94 14.72 4.72
N SER A 60 3.02 15.48 4.91
CA SER A 60 4.39 14.92 4.92
C SER A 60 4.63 13.97 6.09
N ASP A 61 4.16 14.35 7.28
CA ASP A 61 4.26 13.50 8.47
C ASP A 61 3.40 12.24 8.30
N PHE A 62 2.19 12.38 7.75
CA PHE A 62 1.32 11.25 7.44
C PHE A 62 2.01 10.24 6.51
N GLU A 63 2.57 10.69 5.39
CA GLU A 63 3.23 9.79 4.42
C GLU A 63 4.49 9.15 5.04
N SER A 64 5.23 9.89 5.87
CA SER A 64 6.41 9.36 6.59
C SER A 64 6.01 8.26 7.58
N MET A 65 4.95 8.47 8.37
CA MET A 65 4.43 7.47 9.30
C MET A 65 3.85 6.25 8.57
N LYS A 66 3.07 6.47 7.51
CA LYS A 66 2.53 5.38 6.67
C LYS A 66 3.64 4.48 6.14
N ALA A 67 4.74 5.06 5.67
CA ALA A 67 5.88 4.32 5.14
C ALA A 67 6.57 3.42 6.18
N MET A 68 6.44 3.71 7.48
CA MET A 68 6.98 2.85 8.56
C MET A 68 6.23 1.51 8.68
N PHE A 69 4.95 1.47 8.29
CA PHE A 69 4.12 0.26 8.36
C PHE A 69 3.94 -0.39 6.99
N VAL A 70 3.87 0.44 5.94
CA VAL A 70 3.72 -0.01 4.56
C VAL A 70 5.07 0.06 3.85
N SER A 71 6.08 -0.61 4.38
CA SER A 71 7.28 -0.91 3.59
C SER A 71 6.86 -1.93 2.54
N GLN A 72 6.82 -1.61 1.23
CA GLN A 72 6.91 -2.58 0.10
C GLN A 72 6.73 -1.96 -1.30
N THR A 73 6.54 -0.65 -1.47
CA THR A 73 6.43 -0.06 -2.82
C THR A 73 7.70 -0.29 -3.65
N THR A 74 8.90 -0.12 -3.08
CA THR A 74 10.14 -0.31 -3.84
C THR A 74 10.28 -1.73 -4.38
N GLY A 75 9.87 -2.75 -3.61
CA GLY A 75 9.95 -4.14 -4.02
C GLY A 75 9.04 -4.48 -5.20
N THR A 76 7.81 -3.94 -5.24
CA THR A 76 6.84 -4.25 -6.30
C THR A 76 7.24 -3.63 -7.64
N TYR A 77 7.70 -2.38 -7.65
CA TYR A 77 8.20 -1.73 -8.87
C TYR A 77 9.47 -2.43 -9.40
N ILE A 78 10.35 -2.90 -8.50
CA ILE A 78 11.53 -3.70 -8.88
C ILE A 78 11.12 -5.03 -9.53
N ILE A 79 10.11 -5.74 -9.00
CA ILE A 79 9.60 -7.00 -9.58
C ILE A 79 9.07 -6.80 -11.00
N LEU A 80 8.42 -5.66 -11.26
CA LEU A 80 7.94 -5.29 -12.58
C LEU A 80 9.01 -4.65 -13.48
N GLU A 81 10.24 -4.49 -12.99
CA GLU A 81 11.35 -3.81 -13.69
C GLU A 81 10.96 -2.40 -14.17
N VAL A 82 10.25 -1.64 -13.34
CA VAL A 82 9.84 -0.25 -13.61
C VAL A 82 10.26 0.68 -12.49
N ASP A 83 10.41 1.97 -12.82
CA ASP A 83 10.65 3.00 -11.83
C ASP A 83 9.34 3.30 -11.05
N PRO A 84 9.40 3.59 -9.73
CA PRO A 84 8.24 4.04 -8.97
C PRO A 84 7.53 5.27 -9.56
N SER A 85 8.24 6.10 -10.33
CA SER A 85 7.71 7.25 -11.07
C SER A 85 7.05 6.90 -12.42
N ALA A 86 7.13 5.63 -12.85
CA ALA A 86 6.53 5.19 -14.12
C ALA A 86 5.04 5.48 -14.14
N THR A 87 4.52 5.86 -15.31
CA THR A 87 3.10 6.09 -15.54
C THR A 87 2.31 4.78 -15.48
N ASP A 88 1.00 4.87 -15.24
CA ASP A 88 0.15 3.69 -15.13
C ASP A 88 0.11 2.86 -16.43
N THR A 89 0.26 3.53 -17.57
CA THR A 89 0.37 2.87 -18.87
C THR A 89 1.66 2.06 -18.98
N GLU A 90 2.75 2.56 -18.42
CA GLU A 90 4.04 1.86 -18.37
C GLU A 90 3.99 0.68 -17.41
N VAL A 91 3.37 0.83 -16.24
CA VAL A 91 3.14 -0.26 -15.27
C VAL A 91 2.32 -1.38 -15.92
N LYS A 92 1.17 -1.06 -16.54
CA LYS A 92 0.32 -2.04 -17.24
C LYS A 92 1.08 -2.75 -18.37
N ARG A 93 1.96 -2.04 -19.07
CA ARG A 93 2.80 -2.61 -20.14
C ARG A 93 3.87 -3.54 -19.59
N ALA A 94 4.55 -3.13 -18.52
CA ALA A 94 5.58 -3.92 -17.87
C ALA A 94 5.00 -5.21 -17.29
N TYR A 95 3.83 -5.14 -16.64
CA TYR A 95 3.10 -6.32 -16.18
C TYR A 95 2.87 -7.34 -17.30
N ARG A 96 2.29 -6.91 -18.43
CA ARG A 96 2.05 -7.81 -19.58
C ARG A 96 3.35 -8.44 -20.11
N LYS A 97 4.43 -7.66 -20.17
CA LYS A 97 5.76 -8.13 -20.61
C LYS A 97 6.29 -9.20 -19.65
N MET A 98 6.21 -8.97 -18.34
CA MET A 98 6.74 -9.86 -17.32
C MET A 98 5.90 -11.13 -17.17
N ALA A 99 4.57 -11.01 -17.22
CA ALA A 99 3.65 -12.15 -17.26
C ALA A 99 3.94 -13.06 -18.47
N ALA A 100 4.15 -12.48 -19.66
CA ALA A 100 4.52 -13.25 -20.85
C ALA A 100 5.95 -13.83 -20.80
N LYS A 101 6.86 -13.26 -20.00
CA LYS A 101 8.23 -13.75 -19.82
C LYS A 101 8.28 -14.96 -18.90
N TYR A 102 7.48 -14.96 -17.83
CA TYR A 102 7.47 -16.01 -16.81
C TYR A 102 6.24 -16.92 -16.88
N HIS A 103 5.48 -16.90 -17.97
CA HIS A 103 4.34 -17.79 -18.13
C HIS A 103 4.79 -19.26 -18.07
N PRO A 104 4.16 -20.11 -17.24
CA PRO A 104 4.58 -21.51 -17.06
C PRO A 104 4.56 -22.30 -18.38
N ASP A 105 3.63 -22.02 -19.29
CA ASP A 105 3.59 -22.65 -20.62
C ASP A 105 4.90 -22.50 -21.43
N LYS A 106 5.63 -21.39 -21.24
CA LYS A 106 6.90 -21.18 -21.98
C LYS A 106 8.02 -22.08 -21.53
N VAL A 107 7.95 -22.63 -20.31
CA VAL A 107 8.98 -23.50 -19.74
C VAL A 107 8.47 -24.91 -19.48
N ALA A 108 7.20 -25.20 -19.82
CA ALA A 108 6.60 -26.52 -19.64
C ALA A 108 7.40 -27.65 -20.32
N HIS A 109 8.13 -27.35 -21.39
CA HIS A 109 8.98 -28.29 -22.10
C HIS A 109 10.34 -28.57 -21.44
N LEU A 110 10.73 -27.80 -20.40
CA LEU A 110 12.02 -27.88 -19.72
C LEU A 110 12.01 -28.78 -18.48
N GLY A 111 10.85 -29.34 -18.13
CA GLY A 111 10.68 -30.20 -16.95
C GLY A 111 10.01 -29.49 -15.78
N GLU A 112 9.60 -30.30 -14.78
CA GLU A 112 8.73 -29.89 -13.67
C GLU A 112 9.35 -28.81 -12.78
N GLU A 113 10.66 -28.90 -12.49
CA GLU A 113 11.38 -27.91 -11.67
C GLU A 113 11.36 -26.50 -12.27
N PHE A 114 11.49 -26.40 -13.60
CA PHE A 114 11.41 -25.11 -14.31
C PHE A 114 9.98 -24.57 -14.34
N GLY A 115 8.98 -25.46 -14.46
CA GLY A 115 7.58 -25.12 -14.32
C GLY A 115 7.27 -24.47 -12.96
N GLN A 116 7.74 -25.07 -11.87
CA GLN A 116 7.55 -24.56 -10.51
C GLN A 116 8.21 -23.18 -10.31
N LEU A 117 9.42 -23.00 -10.86
CA LEU A 117 10.14 -21.72 -10.78
C LEU A 117 9.40 -20.62 -11.56
N ALA A 118 8.90 -20.92 -12.75
CA ALA A 118 8.11 -19.98 -13.55
C ALA A 118 6.79 -19.65 -12.86
N GLU A 119 6.10 -20.63 -12.27
CA GLU A 119 4.88 -20.40 -11.51
C GLU A 119 5.12 -19.45 -10.33
N ASN A 120 6.19 -19.67 -9.56
CA ASN A 120 6.56 -18.80 -8.44
C ASN A 120 6.87 -17.37 -8.91
N LYS A 121 7.61 -17.21 -10.01
CA LYS A 121 7.89 -15.88 -10.59
C LYS A 121 6.62 -15.21 -11.13
N PHE A 122 5.74 -15.98 -11.77
CA PHE A 122 4.47 -15.48 -12.30
C PHE A 122 3.56 -14.99 -11.18
N LYS A 123 3.46 -15.74 -10.08
CA LYS A 123 2.75 -15.31 -8.85
C LYS A 123 3.33 -14.02 -8.29
N ALA A 124 4.66 -13.90 -8.20
CA ALA A 124 5.30 -12.67 -7.72
C ALA A 124 4.98 -11.46 -8.60
N VAL A 125 4.99 -11.63 -9.94
CA VAL A 125 4.62 -10.57 -10.90
C VAL A 125 3.15 -10.16 -10.75
N ASN A 126 2.24 -11.12 -10.60
CA ASN A 126 0.82 -10.83 -10.36
C ASN A 126 0.62 -10.06 -9.05
N ASN A 127 1.21 -10.54 -7.95
CA ASN A 127 1.07 -9.90 -6.64
C ASN A 127 1.65 -8.47 -6.65
N ALA A 128 2.79 -8.26 -7.30
CA ALA A 128 3.38 -6.93 -7.44
C ALA A 128 2.46 -5.98 -8.22
N TYR A 129 1.87 -6.47 -9.33
CA TYR A 129 0.95 -5.67 -10.12
C TYR A 129 -0.35 -5.36 -9.38
N GLU A 130 -0.98 -6.32 -8.71
CA GLU A 130 -2.20 -6.09 -7.93
C GLU A 130 -1.96 -5.10 -6.77
N LYS A 131 -0.80 -5.19 -6.12
CA LYS A 131 -0.43 -4.24 -5.07
C LYS A 131 -0.26 -2.81 -5.61
N ILE A 132 0.46 -2.64 -6.72
CA ILE A 132 0.58 -1.34 -7.39
C ILE A 132 -0.79 -0.83 -7.87
N LYS A 133 -1.63 -1.73 -8.38
CA LYS A 133 -2.99 -1.42 -8.85
C LYS A 133 -3.86 -0.87 -7.72
N SER A 134 -3.82 -1.51 -6.54
CA SER A 134 -4.51 -1.07 -5.34
C SER A 134 -3.96 0.27 -4.84
N GLU A 135 -2.64 0.39 -4.69
CA GLU A 135 -1.96 1.61 -4.22
C GLU A 135 -2.26 2.83 -5.11
N ARG A 136 -2.35 2.64 -6.42
CA ARG A 136 -2.60 3.71 -7.39
C ARG A 136 -4.08 3.84 -7.79
N ASN A 137 -4.98 3.04 -7.22
CA ASN A 137 -6.40 3.00 -7.59
C ASN A 137 -6.62 2.84 -9.12
N LEU A 138 -5.84 1.96 -9.76
CA LEU A 138 -5.95 1.71 -11.21
C LEU A 138 -7.19 0.87 -11.50
N ASN A 139 -8.17 1.47 -12.17
CA ASN A 139 -9.30 0.73 -12.77
C ASN A 139 -8.86 -0.06 -14.01
#